data_AF-A0A1H8YH72-F1
#
_entry.id   AF-A0A1H8YH72-F1
#
_cell.length_a   1.000
_cell.length_b   1.000
_cell.length_c   1.000
_cell.angle_alpha   90.00
_cell.angle_beta   90.00
_cell.angle_gamma   90.00
#
_symmetry.space_group_name_H-M   'P 1'
#
loop_
_entity.id
_entity.type
_entity.pdbx_description
1 polymer ?
#
loop_
_entity_poly.entity_id
_entity_poly.type
_entity_poly.pdbx_seq_one_letter_code
_entity_poly.pdbx_strand_id
1 'polypeptide(L)' 'MDQPTLQQRLQAVEGLLQRMAENITFQGRMIATLDRGGHDVKAAKMFLRRLEAKHARHVAEQDRLFKQLANR' A
#
# COMPACT_ATOMS: atom_id res chain seq x y z
N MET A 1 -25.74 -5.82 -3.12
CA MET A 1 -25.08 -4.62 -2.56
C MET A 1 -25.39 -3.49 -3.51
N ASP A 2 -25.91 -2.40 -2.98
CA ASP A 2 -26.29 -1.19 -3.68
C ASP A 2 -25.05 -0.37 -4.08
N GLN A 3 -25.16 0.35 -5.21
CA GLN A 3 -24.07 1.11 -5.82
C GLN A 3 -23.41 2.15 -4.87
N PRO A 4 -24.14 2.88 -4.02
CA PRO A 4 -23.55 3.83 -3.07
C PRO A 4 -22.66 3.15 -2.02
N THR A 5 -23.10 2.01 -1.47
CA THR A 5 -22.34 1.23 -0.48
C THR A 5 -21.02 0.73 -1.05
N LEU A 6 -21.02 0.34 -2.32
CA LEU A 6 -19.82 -0.12 -3.00
C LEU A 6 -18.82 1.01 -3.24
N GLN A 7 -19.31 2.19 -3.63
CA GLN A 7 -18.48 3.36 -3.89
C GLN A 7 -17.83 3.90 -2.61
N GLN A 8 -18.58 3.93 -1.49
CA GLN A 8 -18.02 4.29 -0.18
C GLN A 8 -16.90 3.32 0.26
N ARG A 9 -17.10 2.02 0.06
CA ARG A 9 -16.08 1.01 0.39
C ARG A 9 -14.82 1.16 -0.46
N LEU A 10 -14.97 1.47 -1.76
CA LEU A 10 -13.84 1.72 -2.64
C LEU A 10 -13.03 2.95 -2.22
N GLN A 11 -13.70 4.05 -1.86
CA GLN A 11 -13.03 5.24 -1.33
C GLN A 11 -12.30 4.97 -0.02
N ALA A 12 -12.90 4.17 0.88
CA ALA A 12 -12.24 3.76 2.12
C ALA A 12 -10.97 2.93 1.84
N VAL A 13 -11.03 2.00 0.88
CA VAL A 13 -9.86 1.21 0.45
C VAL A 13 -8.79 2.11 -0.16
N GLU A 14 -9.18 3.07 -1.00
CA GLU A 14 -8.26 4.04 -1.61
C GLU A 14 -7.47 4.83 -0.55
N GLY A 15 -8.18 5.37 0.45
CA GLY A 15 -7.55 6.08 1.56
C GLY A 15 -6.61 5.20 2.38
N LEU A 16 -6.94 3.92 2.58
CA LEU A 16 -6.05 2.96 3.24
C LEU A 16 -4.80 2.66 2.42
N LEU A 17 -4.93 2.53 1.10
CA LEU A 17 -3.80 2.28 0.21
C LEU A 17 -2.87 3.49 0.10
N GLN A 18 -3.42 4.70 0.13
CA GLN A 18 -2.63 5.92 0.19
C GLN A 18 -1.82 5.99 1.50
N ARG A 19 -2.47 5.78 2.65
CA ARG A 19 -1.76 5.74 3.96
C ARG A 19 -0.69 4.67 4.01
N MET A 20 -0.94 3.51 3.39
CA MET A 20 0.05 2.44 3.30
C MET A 20 1.27 2.87 2.47
N ALA A 21 1.07 3.56 1.34
CA ALA A 21 2.15 4.10 0.52
C ALA A 21 2.98 5.16 1.26
N GLU A 22 2.32 6.05 2.00
CA GLU A 22 2.97 7.05 2.85
C GLU A 22 3.82 6.37 3.94
N ASN A 23 3.29 5.34 4.59
CA ASN A 23 4.00 4.55 5.60
C ASN A 23 5.20 3.79 5.03
N ILE A 24 5.07 3.18 3.84
CA ILE A 24 6.19 2.53 3.14
C ILE A 24 7.30 3.55 2.88
N THR A 25 6.94 4.72 2.35
CA THR A 25 7.90 5.80 2.05
C THR A 25 8.60 6.28 3.33
N PHE A 26 7.84 6.47 4.41
CA PHE A 26 8.39 6.85 5.70
C PHE A 26 9.35 5.79 6.26
N GLN A 27 8.95 4.52 6.25
CA GLN A 27 9.80 3.41 6.71
C GLN A 27 11.08 3.29 5.88
N GLY A 28 10.99 3.49 4.55
CA GLY A 28 12.16 3.54 3.68
C GLY A 28 13.16 4.62 4.07
N ARG A 29 12.67 5.83 4.38
CA ARG A 29 13.52 6.93 4.87
C ARG A 29 14.16 6.61 6.22
N MET A 30 13.41 6.07 7.17
CA MET A 30 13.97 5.68 8.47
C MET A 30 15.04 4.61 8.34
N ILE A 31 14.78 3.57 7.53
CA ILE A 31 15.74 2.49 7.26
C ILE A 31 17.03 3.05 6.66
N ALA A 32 16.93 3.98 5.70
CA ALA A 32 18.09 4.62 5.11
C ALA A 32 18.90 5.44 6.13
N THR A 33 18.24 6.14 7.06
CA THR A 33 18.91 6.86 8.14
C THR A 33 19.65 5.90 9.08
N LEU A 34 19.02 4.80 9.47
CA LEU A 34 19.64 3.77 10.34
C LEU A 34 20.83 3.07 9.65
N ASP A 35 20.70 2.77 8.36
CA ASP A 35 21.76 2.16 7.54
C ASP A 35 23.00 3.07 7.49
N ARG A 36 22.80 4.38 7.29
CA ARG A 36 23.89 5.37 7.35
C ARG A 36 24.51 5.50 8.74
N GLY A 37 23.73 5.27 9.79
CA GLY A 37 24.20 5.21 11.17
C GLY A 37 24.96 3.92 11.52
N GLY A 38 25.11 2.98 10.58
CA GLY A 38 25.81 1.71 10.79
C GLY A 38 24.98 0.64 11.51
N HIS A 39 23.67 0.84 11.65
CA HIS A 39 22.79 -0.17 12.24
C HIS A 39 22.53 -1.34 11.27
N ASP A 40 22.38 -2.56 11.79
CA ASP A 40 21.91 -3.68 10.97
C ASP A 40 20.42 -3.51 10.63
N VAL A 41 20.16 -3.22 9.36
CA VAL A 41 18.82 -3.01 8.81
C VAL A 41 18.37 -4.13 7.87
N LYS A 42 19.09 -5.26 7.78
CA LYS A 42 18.81 -6.32 6.80
C LYS A 42 17.38 -6.86 6.92
N ALA A 43 16.94 -7.12 8.15
CA ALA A 43 15.58 -7.56 8.42
C ALA A 43 14.55 -6.49 8.04
N ALA A 44 14.80 -5.23 8.43
CA ALA A 44 13.90 -4.11 8.12
C ALA A 44 13.73 -3.91 6.60
N LYS A 45 14.82 -3.96 5.82
CA LYS A 45 14.78 -3.93 4.35
C LYS A 45 13.95 -5.09 3.76
N MET A 46 14.09 -6.30 4.33
CA MET A 46 13.30 -7.46 3.90
C MET A 46 11.80 -7.27 4.18
N PHE A 47 11.44 -6.76 5.36
CA PHE A 47 10.05 -6.48 5.70
C PHE A 47 9.47 -5.37 4.83
N LEU A 48 10.23 -4.31 4.55
CA LEU A 48 9.81 -3.22 3.67
C LEU A 48 9.45 -3.74 2.28
N ARG A 49 10.30 -4.60 1.68
CA ARG A 49 10.02 -5.23 0.38
C ARG A 49 8.74 -6.08 0.39
N ARG A 50 8.47 -6.80 1.49
CA ARG A 50 7.22 -7.56 1.64
C ARG A 50 6.00 -6.64 1.73
N LEU A 51 6.15 -5.50 2.39
CA LEU A 51 5.10 -4.50 2.52
C LEU A 51 4.80 -3.84 1.16
N GLU A 52 5.83 -3.46 0.41
CA GLU A 52 5.73 -2.96 -0.97
C GLU A 52 5.01 -3.96 -1.88
N ALA A 53 5.42 -5.24 -1.85
CA ALA A 53 4.78 -6.29 -2.64
C ALA A 53 3.31 -6.55 -2.23
N LYS A 54 2.96 -6.32 -0.96
CA LYS A 54 1.57 -6.40 -0.49
C LYS A 54 0.75 -5.19 -0.97
N HIS A 55 1.32 -3.99 -0.89
CA HIS A 55 0.69 -2.76 -1.38
C HIS A 55 0.39 -2.86 -2.88
N ALA A 56 1.37 -3.25 -3.68
CA ALA A 56 1.21 -3.42 -5.13
C ALA A 56 0.08 -4.40 -5.49
N ARG A 57 -0.04 -5.52 -4.75
CA ARG A 57 -1.14 -6.48 -4.93
C ARG A 57 -2.50 -5.87 -4.62
N HIS A 58 -2.61 -5.07 -3.57
CA HIS A 58 -3.88 -4.43 -3.22
C HIS A 58 -4.27 -3.33 -4.21
N VAL A 59 -3.31 -2.55 -4.72
CA VAL A 59 -3.55 -1.57 -5.79
C VAL A 59 -4.06 -2.27 -7.05
N ALA A 60 -3.39 -3.34 -7.49
CA ALA A 60 -3.82 -4.10 -8.66
C ALA A 60 -5.24 -4.69 -8.52
N GLU A 61 -5.59 -5.16 -7.32
CA GLU A 61 -6.94 -5.67 -7.05
C GLU A 61 -7.98 -4.54 -7.05
N GLN A 62 -7.65 -3.38 -6.48
CA GLN A 62 -8.51 -2.19 -6.53
C GLN A 62 -8.78 -1.76 -7.98
N ASP A 63 -7.74 -1.67 -8.81
CA ASP A 63 -7.85 -1.34 -10.24
C ASP A 63 -8.73 -2.33 -10.99
N ARG A 64 -8.59 -3.63 -10.68
CA ARG A 64 -9.43 -4.69 -11.25
C ARG A 64 -10.90 -4.49 -10.88
N LEU A 65 -11.19 -4.20 -9.61
CA LEU A 65 -12.55 -3.96 -9.13
C LEU A 65 -13.18 -2.72 -9.80
N PHE A 66 -12.42 -1.63 -9.93
CA PHE A 66 -12.88 -0.45 -10.66
C PHE A 66 -13.23 -0.75 -12.11
N LYS A 67 -12.37 -1.49 -12.83
CA LYS A 67 -12.64 -1.91 -14.21
C LYS A 67 -13.89 -2.78 -14.32
N GLN A 68 -14.11 -3.71 -13.38
CA GLN A 68 -15.30 -4.55 -13.35
C GLN A 68 -16.58 -3.75 -13.11
N LEU A 69 -16.51 -2.64 -12.38
CA LEU A 69 -17.65 -1.77 -12.10
C LEU A 69 -17.93 -0.77 -13.22
N ALA A 70 -16.90 -0.27 -13.90
CA ALA A 70 -17.07 0.59 -15.07
C ALA A 70 -17.62 -0.18 -16.29
N ASN A 71 -17.40 -1.50 -16.35
CA ASN A 71 -17.89 -2.37 -17.43
C ASN A 71 -19.24 -3.04 -17.11
N ARG A 72 -19.94 -2.61 -16.05
CA ARG A 72 -21.32 -3.01 -15.73
C ARG A 72 -22.29 -1.93 -16.17
#